data_AF-A0A943ERI1-F1
#
_entry.id   AF-A0A943ERI1-F1
#
_cell.length_a   1.000
_cell.length_b   1.000
_cell.length_c   1.000
_cell.angle_alpha   90.00
_cell.angle_beta   90.00
_cell.angle_gamma   90.00
#
_symmetry.space_group_name_H-M   'P 1'
#
loop_
_entity.id
_entity.type
_entity.pdbx_description
1 polymer ?
#
loop_
_entity_poly.entity_id
_entity_poly.type
_entity_poly.pdbx_seq_one_letter_code
_entity_poly.pdbx_strand_id
1 'polypeptide(L)'
;MNNDVPYYRFKCRIVRIKIIDDNYECIATNLDRDEFSLEEIKNLYTMRWGIETAFRELKYTIGITAFHAKKRELIKQEIYATTKKV
;
A
#
# COMPACT_ATOMS: atom_id res chain seq x y z
N MET A 1 -14.79 27.76 17.56
CA MET A 1 -14.71 26.39 17.02
C MET A 1 -13.91 25.59 18.04
N ASN A 2 -14.57 24.70 18.79
CA ASN A 2 -13.94 23.95 19.88
C ASN A 2 -12.97 22.93 19.30
N ASN A 3 -11.68 23.09 19.59
CA ASN A 3 -10.60 22.20 19.17
C ASN A 3 -10.35 21.09 20.23
N ASP A 4 -11.41 20.52 20.79
CA ASP A 4 -11.30 19.35 21.69
C ASP A 4 -11.26 18.07 20.85
N VAL A 5 -10.21 17.92 20.04
CA VAL A 5 -9.93 16.63 19.40
C VAL A 5 -9.14 15.80 20.42
N PRO A 6 -9.70 14.71 20.97
CA PRO A 6 -8.99 13.93 21.97
C PRO A 6 -7.76 13.28 21.34
N TYR A 7 -6.57 13.68 21.80
CA TYR A 7 -5.32 13.06 21.38
C TYR A 7 -5.25 11.62 21.90
N TYR A 8 -5.16 10.65 21.00
CA TYR A 8 -4.97 9.24 21.37
C TYR A 8 -3.48 8.92 21.52
N ARG A 9 -3.10 8.34 22.66
CA ARG A 9 -1.73 7.87 22.86
C ARG A 9 -1.51 6.59 22.05
N PHE A 10 -0.85 6.73 20.91
CA PHE A 10 -0.51 5.61 20.03
C PHE A 10 0.91 5.10 20.30
N LYS A 11 1.05 3.80 20.54
CA LYS A 11 2.35 3.12 20.64
C LYS A 11 2.53 2.26 19.40
N CYS A 12 3.62 2.48 18.67
CA CYS A 12 4.06 1.60 17.58
C CYS A 12 5.57 1.41 17.64
N ARG A 13 6.03 0.33 17.02
CA ARG A 13 7.44 0.08 16.76
C ARG A 13 7.77 0.65 15.39
N ILE A 14 8.82 1.46 15.32
CA ILE A 14 9.40 1.92 14.05
C ILE A 14 10.64 1.09 13.76
N VAL A 15 10.69 0.48 12.59
CA VAL A 15 11.82 -0.29 12.07
C VAL A 15 12.42 0.49 10.91
N ARG A 16 13.74 0.69 10.93
CA ARG A 16 14.46 1.38 9.85
C ARG A 16 15.42 0.41 9.18
N ILE A 17 15.22 0.17 7.88
CA ILE A 17 15.95 -0.81 7.09
C ILE A 17 16.75 -0.04 6.04
N LYS A 18 18.06 -0.32 5.95
CA LYS A 18 18.91 0.26 4.92
C LYS A 18 18.68 -0.47 3.60
N ILE A 19 18.41 0.27 2.52
CA ILE A 19 18.24 -0.31 1.18
C ILE A 19 19.57 -0.17 0.41
N ILE A 20 19.82 0.99 -0.19
CA ILE A 20 21.00 1.30 -1.02
C ILE A 20 21.50 2.68 -0.64
N ASP A 21 22.82 2.84 -0.57
CA ASP A 21 23.52 4.09 -0.21
C ASP A 21 23.09 4.66 1.14
N ASP A 22 22.48 5.86 1.16
CA ASP A 22 21.95 6.51 2.36
C ASP A 22 20.41 6.52 2.38
N ASN A 23 19.78 5.68 1.54
CA ASN A 23 18.33 5.51 1.54
C ASN A 23 17.89 4.45 2.56
N TYR A 24 16.89 4.84 3.36
CA TYR A 24 16.29 3.98 4.37
C TYR A 24 14.79 3.84 4.14
N GLU A 25 14.30 2.64 4.37
CA GLU A 25 12.89 2.35 4.47
C GLU A 25 12.48 2.37 5.94
N CYS A 26 11.39 3.09 6.25
CA CYS A 26 10.83 3.19 7.59
C CYS A 26 9.47 2.48 7.62
N ILE A 27 9.36 1.46 8.45
CA ILE A 27 8.14 0.67 8.61
C ILE A 27 7.61 0.90 10.02
N ALA A 28 6.36 1.34 10.14
CA ALA A 28 5.62 1.36 11.38
C ALA A 28 4.88 0.03 11.55
N THR A 29 5.08 -0.64 12.67
CA THR A 29 4.48 -1.95 12.94
C THR A 29 4.01 -2.06 14.40
N ASN A 30 2.97 -2.86 14.62
CA ASN A 30 2.52 -3.29 15.94
C ASN A 30 3.14 -4.63 16.36
N LEU A 31 3.95 -5.25 15.50
CA LEU A 31 4.58 -6.54 15.75
C LEU A 31 5.72 -6.43 16.78
N ASP A 32 5.74 -7.40 17.69
CA ASP A 32 6.67 -7.43 18.81
C ASP A 32 8.13 -7.62 18.37
N ARG A 33 9.07 -7.08 19.15
CA ARG A 33 10.51 -7.12 18.83
C ARG A 33 11.13 -8.50 19.07
N ASP A 34 10.67 -9.20 20.08
CA ASP A 34 11.24 -10.49 20.48
C ASP A 34 10.68 -11.62 19.61
N GLU A 35 9.43 -11.48 19.14
CA GLU A 35 8.81 -12.44 18.21
C GLU A 35 9.16 -12.18 16.74
N PHE A 36 9.29 -10.91 16.32
CA PHE A 36 9.58 -10.55 14.93
C PHE A 36 10.90 -9.80 14.78
N SER A 37 11.88 -10.50 14.24
CA SER A 37 13.18 -9.95 13.89
C SER A 37 13.08 -8.93 12.75
N LEU A 38 14.13 -8.12 12.58
CA LEU A 38 14.19 -7.12 11.52
C LEU A 38 14.16 -7.76 10.12
N GLU A 39 14.77 -8.95 9.98
CA GLU A 39 14.81 -9.73 8.75
C GLU A 39 13.39 -10.22 8.35
N GLU A 40 12.61 -10.70 9.33
CA GLU A 40 11.25 -11.15 9.10
C GLU A 40 10.32 -10.00 8.72
N ILE A 41 10.44 -8.85 9.38
CA ILE A 41 9.70 -7.63 9.00
C ILE A 41 10.03 -7.21 7.57
N LYS A 42 11.31 -7.26 7.18
CA LYS A 42 11.74 -6.96 5.81
C LYS A 42 11.11 -7.92 4.80
N ASN A 43 11.12 -9.22 5.10
CA ASN A 43 10.56 -10.25 4.23
C ASN A 43 9.03 -10.08 4.07
N LEU A 44 8.32 -9.90 5.19
CA LEU A 44 6.87 -9.62 5.19
C LEU A 44 6.53 -8.38 4.35
N TYR A 45 7.31 -7.31 4.50
CA TYR A 45 7.08 -6.09 3.73
C TYR A 45 7.40 -6.27 2.24
N THR A 46 8.40 -7.10 1.91
CA THR A 46 8.73 -7.46 0.53
C THR A 46 7.59 -8.25 -0.13
N MET A 47 6.96 -9.18 0.59
CA MET A 47 5.78 -9.90 0.10
C MET A 47 4.60 -8.94 -0.20
N ARG A 48 4.40 -7.92 0.65
CA ARG A 48 3.39 -6.87 0.42
C ARG A 48 3.70 -6.06 -0.85
N TRP A 49 4.97 -5.73 -1.06
CA TRP A 49 5.41 -4.98 -2.25
C TRP A 49 5.12 -5.71 -3.56
N GLY A 50 5.18 -7.04 -3.56
CA GLY A 50 4.79 -7.86 -4.71
C GLY A 50 3.34 -7.61 -5.14
N ILE A 51 2.42 -7.48 -4.18
CA ILE A 51 1.01 -7.18 -4.44
C ILE A 51 0.85 -5.77 -5.02
N GLU A 52 1.54 -4.77 -4.45
CA GLU A 52 1.51 -3.40 -4.96
C GLU A 52 2.03 -3.31 -6.40
N THR A 53 3.10 -4.04 -6.70
CA THR A 53 3.67 -4.13 -8.04
C THR A 53 2.68 -4.81 -9.00
N ALA A 54 2.05 -5.91 -8.60
CA ALA A 54 1.06 -6.60 -9.42
C ALA A 54 -0.16 -5.70 -9.72
N PHE A 55 -0.66 -4.94 -8.74
CA PHE A 55 -1.74 -3.98 -8.98
C PHE A 55 -1.30 -2.83 -9.89
N ARG A 56 -0.05 -2.38 -9.79
CA ARG A 56 0.50 -1.37 -10.70
C ARG A 56 0.54 -1.90 -12.13
N GLU A 57 1.08 -3.09 -12.34
CA GLU A 57 1.12 -3.73 -13.66
C GLU A 57 -0.28 -3.94 -14.21
N LEU A 58 -1.20 -4.48 -13.40
CA LEU A 58 -2.59 -4.67 -13.77
C LEU A 58 -3.22 -3.38 -14.29
N LYS A 59 -3.05 -2.25 -13.58
CA LYS A 59 -3.58 -0.94 -13.99
C LYS A 59 -3.05 -0.48 -15.35
N TYR A 60 -1.77 -0.74 -15.65
CA TYR A 60 -1.18 -0.43 -16.94
C TYR A 60 -1.71 -1.37 -18.04
N THR A 61 -1.76 -2.67 -17.78
CA THR A 61 -2.21 -3.69 -18.75
C THR A 61 -3.66 -3.49 -19.18
N ILE A 62 -4.55 -3.13 -18.24
CA ILE A 62 -5.99 -2.97 -18.53
C ILE A 62 -6.36 -1.53 -18.90
N GLY A 63 -5.40 -0.62 -19.07
CA GLY A 63 -5.67 0.75 -19.50
C GLY A 63 -6.51 1.57 -18.52
N ILE A 64 -6.55 1.20 -17.24
CA ILE A 64 -7.28 1.93 -16.16
C ILE A 64 -6.69 3.33 -15.90
N THR A 65 -5.60 3.68 -16.56
CA THR A 65 -5.02 5.02 -16.57
C THR A 65 -5.72 5.97 -17.56
N ALA A 66 -6.54 5.46 -18.50
CA ALA A 66 -7.15 6.23 -19.57
C ALA A 66 -8.65 5.88 -19.76
N PHE A 67 -9.50 6.29 -18.82
CA PHE A 67 -10.96 6.13 -18.94
C PHE A 67 -11.56 7.09 -19.96
N HIS A 68 -12.57 6.62 -20.71
CA HIS A 68 -13.31 7.48 -21.63
C HIS A 68 -14.39 8.27 -20.89
N ALA A 69 -15.00 7.68 -19.87
CA ALA A 69 -16.00 8.32 -19.04
C ALA A 69 -15.40 9.19 -17.92
N LYS A 70 -16.12 10.27 -17.61
CA LYS A 70 -15.81 11.18 -16.48
C LYS A 70 -16.72 10.96 -15.26
N LYS A 71 -17.84 10.24 -15.42
CA LYS A 71 -18.79 9.95 -14.34
C LYS A 71 -18.39 8.66 -13.59
N ARG A 72 -18.40 8.69 -12.25
CA ARG A 72 -17.96 7.58 -11.39
C ARG A 72 -18.63 6.24 -11.72
N GLU A 73 -19.94 6.24 -11.98
CA GLU A 73 -20.67 5.00 -12.29
C GLU A 73 -20.26 4.40 -13.64
N LEU A 74 -19.97 5.24 -14.64
CA LEU A 74 -19.52 4.79 -15.96
C LEU A 74 -18.07 4.28 -15.91
N ILE A 75 -17.21 4.92 -15.11
CA ILE A 75 -15.84 4.43 -14.87
C ILE A 75 -15.87 3.03 -14.26
N LYS A 76 -16.75 2.77 -13.29
CA LYS A 76 -16.92 1.42 -12.74
C LYS A 76 -17.33 0.42 -13.83
N GLN A 77 -18.28 0.79 -14.69
CA GLN A 77 -18.70 -0.08 -15.80
C GLN A 77 -17.55 -0.39 -16.77
N GLU A 78 -16.72 0.60 -17.13
CA GLU A 78 -15.53 0.40 -17.96
C GLU A 78 -14.52 -0.56 -17.32
N ILE A 79 -14.30 -0.44 -16.00
CA ILE A 79 -13.44 -1.37 -15.24
C ILE A 79 -14.02 -2.79 -15.33
N TYR A 80 -15.29 -2.98 -14.98
CA TYR A 80 -15.92 -4.30 -14.99
C TYR A 80 -15.96 -4.93 -16.39
N ALA A 81 -16.23 -4.17 -17.44
CA ALA A 81 -16.25 -4.65 -18.81
C ALA A 81 -14.86 -5.09 -19.30
N THR A 82 -13.81 -4.35 -18.92
CA THR A 82 -12.43 -4.68 -19.28
C THR A 82 -11.91 -5.90 -18.52
N THR A 83 -12.28 -6.06 -17.24
CA THR A 83 -11.85 -7.20 -16.41
C THR A 83 -12.63 -8.50 -16.69
N LYS A 84 -13.88 -8.44 -17.18
CA LYS A 84 -14.74 -9.61 -17.42
C LYS A 84 -14.73 -10.17 -18.86
N LYS A 85 -13.82 -9.75 -19.73
CA LYS A 85 -13.70 -10.30 -21.10
C LYS A 85 -12.97 -11.66 -21.12
N VAL A 86 -13.50 -12.65 -20.39
CA VAL A 86 -13.17 -14.08 -20.52
C VAL A 86 -14.47 -14.87 -20.64
#